data_AF-A0A2D1U965-F1
#
_entry.id   AF-A0A2D1U965-F1
#
_cell.length_a   1.000
_cell.length_b   1.000
_cell.length_c   1.000
_cell.angle_alpha   90.00
_cell.angle_beta   90.00
_cell.angle_gamma   90.00
#
_symmetry.space_group_name_H-M   'P 1'
#
loop_
_entity.id
_entity.type
_entity.pdbx_description
1 polymer ?
#
loop_
_entity_poly.entity_id
_entity_poly.type
_entity_poly.pdbx_seq_one_letter_code
_entity_poly.pdbx_strand_id
1 'polypeptide(L)'
;MGITSGDGVTVTLNGKVLAEHNNPFKEKQLKDVILLPLKKGINQLIVKYYNGFKKVNVMSIDTNSDQTVYSQKLGPLNVEKGRYYPFSWQLHNPLSPHTTMGLFNAHINIAN
;
A
#
# COMPACT_ATOMS: atom_id res chain seq x y z
N MET A 1 -6.74 -5.50 7.01
CA MET A 1 -6.09 -6.83 7.04
C MET A 1 -4.62 -6.60 7.28
N GLY A 2 -4.09 -7.07 8.39
CA GLY A 2 -2.67 -7.00 8.72
C GLY A 2 -1.92 -8.08 7.95
N ILE A 3 -0.80 -7.72 7.32
CA ILE A 3 0.12 -8.65 6.69
C ILE A 3 1.50 -8.39 7.28
N THR A 4 2.19 -9.44 7.73
CA THR A 4 3.59 -9.33 8.15
C THR A 4 4.45 -10.11 7.17
N SER A 5 5.52 -9.49 6.66
CA SER A 5 6.44 -10.10 5.70
C SER A 5 7.91 -9.92 6.11
N GLY A 6 8.77 -10.86 5.73
CA GLY A 6 10.20 -10.81 5.97
C GLY A 6 10.95 -10.01 4.90
N ASP A 7 10.94 -10.50 3.65
CA ASP A 7 11.68 -9.87 2.55
C ASP A 7 10.76 -9.23 1.50
N GLY A 8 9.75 -9.93 0.99
CA GLY A 8 8.84 -9.34 0.02
C GLY A 8 7.46 -9.96 0.08
N VAL A 9 6.48 -9.24 -0.45
CA VAL A 9 5.10 -9.71 -0.48
C VAL A 9 4.37 -9.22 -1.72
N THR A 10 3.52 -10.08 -2.28
CA THR A 10 2.45 -9.70 -3.21
C THR A 10 1.12 -10.12 -2.59
N VAL A 11 0.18 -9.20 -2.50
CA VAL A 11 -1.19 -9.43 -2.01
C VAL A 11 -2.17 -9.18 -3.14
N THR A 12 -2.98 -10.19 -3.46
CA THR A 12 -3.94 -10.16 -4.57
C THR A 12 -5.31 -10.52 -4.06
N LEU A 13 -6.32 -9.71 -4.40
CA LEU A 13 -7.72 -9.98 -4.10
C LEU A 13 -8.51 -10.08 -5.42
N ASN A 14 -9.18 -11.22 -5.63
CA ASN A 14 -9.98 -11.49 -6.83
C ASN A 14 -9.22 -11.21 -8.15
N GLY A 15 -7.95 -11.61 -8.21
CA GLY A 15 -7.07 -11.40 -9.36
C GLY A 15 -6.46 -9.99 -9.48
N LYS A 16 -6.80 -9.05 -8.60
CA LYS A 16 -6.20 -7.71 -8.58
C LYS A 16 -5.14 -7.57 -7.49
N VAL A 17 -3.94 -7.12 -7.86
CA VAL A 17 -2.87 -6.79 -6.90
C VAL A 17 -3.29 -5.58 -6.06
N LEU A 18 -3.24 -5.73 -4.74
CA LEU A 18 -3.51 -4.69 -3.74
C LEU A 18 -2.23 -4.12 -3.14
N ALA A 19 -1.20 -4.94 -2.98
CA ALA A 19 0.11 -4.53 -2.49
C ALA A 19 1.20 -5.41 -3.13
N GLU A 20 2.29 -4.80 -3.54
CA GLU A 20 3.48 -5.49 -4.01
C GLU A 20 4.72 -4.66 -3.65
N HIS A 21 5.59 -5.21 -2.81
CA HIS A 21 6.85 -4.57 -2.46
C HIS A 21 7.87 -5.57 -1.93
N ASN A 22 9.12 -5.14 -1.93
CA ASN A 22 10.22 -5.79 -1.21
C ASN A 22 10.48 -5.08 0.13
N ASN A 23 11.55 -5.49 0.79
CA ASN A 23 12.08 -4.91 2.03
C ASN A 23 13.41 -4.21 1.72
N PRO A 24 13.35 -3.01 1.10
CA PRO A 24 14.55 -2.32 0.63
C PRO A 24 15.45 -1.89 1.79
N PHE A 25 14.87 -1.71 2.98
CA PHE A 25 15.57 -1.30 4.19
C PHE A 25 16.14 -2.49 4.98
N LYS A 26 15.95 -3.74 4.50
CA LYS A 26 16.42 -4.98 5.14
C LYS A 26 15.97 -5.11 6.60
N GLU A 27 14.78 -4.59 6.91
CA GLU A 27 14.19 -4.70 8.23
C GLU A 27 14.01 -6.17 8.62
N LYS A 28 13.88 -6.44 9.92
CA LYS A 28 13.62 -7.82 10.37
C LYS A 28 12.29 -8.33 9.81
N GLN A 29 11.28 -7.46 9.82
CA GLN A 29 9.94 -7.69 9.33
C GLN A 29 9.29 -6.37 8.92
N LEU A 30 8.38 -6.42 7.96
CA LEU A 30 7.48 -5.33 7.58
C LEU A 30 6.06 -5.68 8.01
N LYS A 31 5.28 -4.66 8.35
CA LYS A 31 3.87 -4.80 8.72
C LYS A 31 3.03 -3.87 7.83
N ASP A 32 2.10 -4.45 7.11
CA ASP A 32 1.22 -3.78 6.18
C ASP A 32 -0.22 -3.86 6.68
N VAL A 33 -0.96 -2.75 6.58
CA VAL A 33 -2.41 -2.74 6.78
C VAL A 33 -3.07 -2.53 5.43
N ILE A 34 -3.67 -3.59 4.90
CA ILE A 34 -4.26 -3.62 3.57
C ILE A 34 -5.78 -3.51 3.68
N LEU A 35 -6.33 -2.50 3.01
CA LEU A 35 -7.76 -2.34 2.80
C LEU A 35 -8.23 -3.33 1.73
N LEU A 36 -9.24 -4.15 2.06
CA LEU A 36 -9.78 -5.16 1.15
C LEU A 36 -11.07 -4.63 0.51
N PRO A 37 -11.09 -4.31 -0.80
CA PRO A 37 -12.30 -3.92 -1.51
C PRO A 37 -13.16 -5.16 -1.83
N LEU A 38 -13.76 -5.74 -0.79
CA LEU A 38 -14.58 -6.94 -0.90
C LEU A 38 -15.80 -6.70 -1.78
N LYS A 39 -16.13 -7.69 -2.61
CA LYS A 39 -17.37 -7.71 -3.41
C LYS A 39 -18.38 -8.63 -2.75
N LYS A 40 -19.67 -8.43 -3.04
CA LYS A 40 -20.73 -9.36 -2.63
C LYS A 40 -20.41 -10.77 -3.15
N GLY A 41 -20.47 -11.77 -2.26
CA GLY A 41 -20.16 -13.17 -2.57
C GLY A 41 -18.79 -13.61 -2.08
N ILE A 42 -18.25 -14.68 -2.68
CA ILE A 42 -16.97 -15.27 -2.31
C ILE A 42 -15.84 -14.40 -2.86
N ASN A 43 -14.92 -14.00 -1.98
CA ASN A 43 -13.70 -13.29 -2.36
C ASN A 43 -12.51 -14.23 -2.18
N GLN A 44 -11.55 -14.17 -3.10
CA GLN A 44 -10.32 -14.98 -3.07
C GLN A 44 -9.13 -14.08 -2.78
N LEU A 45 -8.49 -14.28 -1.64
CA LEU A 45 -7.26 -13.61 -1.24
C LEU A 45 -6.08 -14.55 -1.46
N ILE A 46 -5.07 -14.07 -2.19
CA ILE A 46 -3.79 -14.76 -2.37
C ILE A 46 -2.72 -13.85 -1.79
N VAL A 47 -1.92 -14.40 -0.87
CA VAL A 47 -0.74 -13.72 -0.34
C VAL A 47 0.48 -14.56 -0.67
N LYS A 48 1.40 -13.99 -1.44
CA LYS A 48 2.66 -14.63 -1.82
C LYS A 48 3.79 -13.94 -1.06
N TYR A 49 4.47 -14.72 -0.23
CA TYR A 49 5.65 -14.28 0.49
C TYR A 49 6.92 -14.68 -0.26
N TYR A 50 7.86 -13.74 -0.33
CA TYR A 50 9.17 -13.96 -0.91
C TYR A 50 10.20 -13.96 0.21
N ASN A 51 11.15 -14.89 0.14
CA ASN A 51 12.31 -14.95 1.02
C ASN A 51 13.53 -15.17 0.12
N GLY A 52 14.42 -14.20 0.08
CA GLY A 52 15.62 -14.26 -0.76
C GLY A 52 16.83 -14.82 -0.01
N PHE A 53 16.91 -14.61 1.31
CA PHE A 53 18.19 -14.76 2.02
C PHE A 53 18.09 -15.28 3.46
N LYS A 54 16.89 -15.31 4.07
CA LYS A 54 16.75 -15.59 5.50
C LYS A 54 16.48 -17.08 5.75
N LYS A 55 17.16 -17.64 6.77
CA LYS A 55 16.96 -19.02 7.23
C LYS A 55 15.56 -19.25 7.82
N VAL A 56 14.94 -18.20 8.36
CA VAL A 56 13.60 -18.23 8.95
C VAL A 56 12.71 -17.29 8.13
N ASN A 57 11.59 -17.82 7.64
CA ASN A 57 10.60 -17.04 6.92
C ASN A 57 9.64 -16.37 7.92
N VAL A 58 9.52 -15.05 7.83
CA VAL A 58 8.58 -14.27 8.64
C VAL A 58 7.35 -13.98 7.78
N MET A 59 6.22 -14.57 8.16
CA MET A 59 4.94 -14.40 7.46
C MET A 59 3.77 -14.45 8.45
N SER A 60 2.78 -13.57 8.29
CA SER A 60 1.54 -13.60 9.09
C SER A 60 0.41 -12.86 8.38
N ILE A 61 -0.82 -13.33 8.60
CA ILE A 61 -2.05 -12.65 8.22
C ILE A 61 -2.86 -12.42 9.50
N ASP A 62 -3.28 -11.19 9.71
CA ASP A 62 -4.08 -10.77 10.87
C ASP A 62 -5.39 -10.12 10.41
N THR A 63 -6.51 -10.78 10.74
CA THR A 63 -7.85 -10.27 10.43
C THR A 63 -8.33 -9.23 11.43
N ASN A 64 -7.68 -9.10 12.59
CA ASN A 64 -8.06 -8.23 13.70
C ASN A 64 -7.20 -6.96 13.77
N SER A 65 -6.59 -6.56 12.64
CA SER A 65 -5.81 -5.34 12.53
C SER A 65 -6.70 -4.09 12.59
N ASP A 66 -6.36 -3.11 13.42
CA ASP A 66 -6.97 -1.78 13.39
C ASP A 66 -6.80 -1.16 11.99
N GLN A 67 -7.91 -0.72 11.41
CA GLN A 67 -7.94 -0.06 10.10
C GLN A 67 -8.19 1.43 10.28
N THR A 68 -7.11 2.17 10.55
CA THR A 68 -7.18 3.63 10.62
C THR A 68 -7.01 4.23 9.24
N VAL A 69 -8.04 4.93 8.75
CA VAL A 69 -7.98 5.68 7.50
C VAL A 69 -7.63 7.13 7.81
N TYR A 70 -6.53 7.61 7.23
CA TYR A 70 -6.16 9.02 7.28
C TYR A 70 -6.70 9.73 6.04
N SER A 71 -7.29 10.90 6.26
CA SER A 71 -7.80 11.76 5.19
C SER A 71 -7.35 13.18 5.44
N GLN A 72 -6.90 13.83 4.37
CA GLN A 72 -6.61 15.26 4.37
C GLN A 72 -7.49 15.92 3.32
N LYS A 73 -8.44 16.74 3.78
CA LYS A 73 -9.23 17.59 2.88
C LYS A 73 -8.35 18.75 2.43
N LEU A 74 -8.10 18.84 1.13
CA LEU A 74 -7.42 19.99 0.55
C LEU A 74 -8.37 21.19 0.50
N GLY A 75 -7.81 22.39 0.56
CA GLY A 75 -8.57 23.62 0.31
C GLY A 75 -9.17 23.62 -1.10
N PRO A 76 -10.21 24.43 -1.35
CA PRO A 76 -10.80 24.55 -2.68
C PRO A 76 -9.73 24.99 -3.70
N LEU A 77 -9.63 24.26 -4.79
CA LEU A 77 -8.74 24.56 -5.90
C LEU A 77 -9.59 25.10 -7.06
N ASN A 78 -9.34 26.34 -7.48
CA ASN A 78 -9.95 26.88 -8.69
C ASN A 78 -9.27 26.23 -9.90
N VAL A 79 -10.02 25.41 -10.64
CA VAL A 79 -9.55 24.77 -11.86
C VAL A 79 -10.35 25.23 -13.06
N GLU A 80 -9.66 25.49 -14.15
CA GLU A 80 -10.24 25.93 -15.43
C GLU A 80 -10.47 24.73 -16.35
N LYS A 81 -11.62 24.72 -17.03
CA LYS A 81 -11.95 23.68 -18.01
C LYS A 81 -10.90 23.65 -19.14
N GLY A 82 -10.37 22.47 -19.41
CA GLY A 82 -9.39 22.25 -20.49
C GLY A 82 -7.95 22.60 -20.14
N ARG A 83 -7.66 23.04 -18.91
CA ARG A 83 -6.30 23.34 -18.46
C ARG A 83 -5.67 22.17 -17.71
N TYR A 84 -4.38 21.96 -17.95
CA TYR A 84 -3.58 20.94 -17.28
C TYR A 84 -2.98 21.49 -15.98
N TYR A 85 -3.13 20.74 -14.89
CA TYR A 85 -2.57 21.06 -13.57
C TYR A 85 -1.68 19.89 -13.12
N PRO A 86 -0.35 20.01 -13.16
CA PRO A 86 0.53 18.95 -12.69
C PRO A 86 0.39 18.81 -11.17
N PHE A 87 0.38 17.56 -10.69
CA PHE A 87 0.46 17.25 -9.27
C PHE A 87 1.61 16.25 -9.05
N SER A 88 2.28 16.34 -7.91
CA SER A 88 3.30 15.39 -7.49
C SER A 88 3.15 15.11 -5.99
N TRP A 89 3.26 13.84 -5.63
CA TRP A 89 3.27 13.37 -4.25
C TRP A 89 4.62 12.69 -4.00
N GLN A 90 5.25 13.03 -2.89
CA GLN A 90 6.56 12.52 -2.52
C GLN A 90 6.67 12.37 -1.00
N LEU A 91 7.57 11.50 -0.55
CA LEU A 91 7.87 11.36 0.87
C LEU A 91 8.45 12.67 1.41
N HIS A 92 8.04 13.07 2.61
CA HIS A 92 8.66 14.22 3.29
C HIS A 92 10.06 13.79 3.79
N ASN A 93 11.11 14.31 3.12
CA ASN A 93 12.52 14.00 3.37
C ASN A 93 12.94 12.54 3.03
N PRO A 94 12.97 12.16 1.74
CA PRO A 94 13.38 10.82 1.33
C PRO A 94 14.89 10.60 1.50
N LEU A 95 15.31 9.36 1.77
CA LEU A 95 16.74 8.99 1.85
C LEU A 95 17.48 9.19 0.52
N SER A 96 16.76 9.09 -0.60
CA SER A 96 17.24 9.35 -1.96
C SER A 96 16.06 9.65 -2.90
N PRO A 97 16.30 10.22 -4.10
CA PRO A 97 15.25 10.46 -5.11
C PRO A 97 14.49 9.20 -5.56
N HIS A 98 15.05 8.01 -5.33
CA HIS A 98 14.44 6.73 -5.69
C HIS A 98 13.77 6.01 -4.52
N THR A 99 13.62 6.70 -3.38
CA THR A 99 12.97 6.12 -2.20
C THR A 99 11.49 5.90 -2.49
N THR A 100 11.05 4.64 -2.41
CA THR A 100 9.63 4.31 -2.51
C THR A 100 8.86 4.95 -1.35
N MET A 101 7.67 5.49 -1.64
CA MET A 101 6.79 6.02 -0.60
C MET A 101 6.21 4.93 0.31
N GLY A 102 6.22 3.67 -0.13
CA GLY A 102 5.62 2.55 0.63
C GLY A 102 4.09 2.66 0.81
N LEU A 103 3.43 3.59 0.12
CA LEU A 103 1.99 3.83 0.22
C LEU A 103 1.24 3.09 -0.88
N PHE A 104 0.97 1.80 -0.68
CA PHE A 104 0.21 0.98 -1.64
C PHE A 104 -1.31 1.27 -1.64
N ASN A 105 -1.82 2.00 -0.64
CA ASN A 105 -3.24 2.30 -0.44
C ASN A 105 -3.59 3.80 -0.49
N ALA A 106 -2.66 4.65 -0.94
CA ALA A 106 -2.90 6.08 -1.10
C ALA A 106 -3.75 6.38 -2.35
N HIS A 107 -4.69 7.31 -2.23
CA HIS A 107 -5.55 7.73 -3.33
C HIS A 107 -5.85 9.23 -3.26
N ILE A 108 -6.08 9.84 -4.43
CA ILE A 108 -6.48 11.25 -4.58
C ILE A 108 -7.86 11.26 -5.21
N ASN A 109 -8.80 11.95 -4.55
CA ASN A 109 -10.13 12.18 -5.09
C ASN A 109 -10.34 13.68 -5.23
N ILE A 110 -10.81 14.12 -6.40
CA ILE A 110 -11.34 15.46 -6.60
C ILE A 110 -12.84 15.38 -6.29
N ALA A 111 -13.32 16.17 -5.35
CA ALA A 111 -14.75 16.23 -5.05
C ALA A 111 -15.48 16.88 -6.24
N ASN A 112 -16.50 16.20 -6.75
CA ASN A 112 -17.46 16.75 -7.72
C ASN A 112 -18.51 17.60 -7.01
#